data_AF-A0A965FBD3-F1
#
_entry.id   AF-A0A965FBD3-F1
#
_cell.length_a   1.000
_cell.length_b   1.000
_cell.length_c   1.000
_cell.angle_alpha   90.00
_cell.angle_beta   90.00
_cell.angle_gamma   90.00
#
_symmetry.space_group_name_H-M   'P 1'
#
loop_
_entity.id
_entity.type
_entity.pdbx_description
1 polymer ?
#
loop_
_entity_poly.entity_id
_entity_poly.type
_entity_poly.pdbx_seq_one_letter_code
_entity_poly.pdbx_strand_id
1 'polypeptide(L)'
;MPVNVTGVKELIKAMNLVDSNLNKEMQNEIAAVMIPVRDKAKGYMPANADVLSGWRKINVTAEQKYRAFPFYDQDVAKNGVYYSKGSTRRNQSGFSVTNFVANKSASGAIFETAGRKNPRGASNSKSLNPNAGIQFIESAESISQLKGDGKQRGRAIYRAWFEESNKVYPAVIKAIDTVATKFNNGQLKKVA
;
A
#
# COMPACT_ATOMS: atom_id res chain seq x y z
N MET A 1 4.99 -3.54 6.10
CA MET A 1 5.22 -3.20 7.52
C MET A 1 5.53 -1.71 7.60
N PRO A 2 4.80 -0.92 8.39
CA PRO A 2 5.13 0.49 8.55
C PRO A 2 6.48 0.65 9.25
N VAL A 3 7.25 1.65 8.83
CA VAL A 3 8.47 2.08 9.53
C VAL A 3 8.07 3.22 10.44
N ASN A 4 8.34 3.08 11.73
CA ASN A 4 8.09 4.15 12.68
C ASN A 4 9.33 5.04 12.77
N VAL A 5 9.18 6.30 12.38
CA VAL A 5 10.22 7.32 12.52
C VAL A 5 9.62 8.50 13.27
N THR A 6 10.25 8.90 14.37
CA THR A 6 9.84 10.04 15.19
C THR A 6 10.51 11.33 14.70
N GLY A 7 9.88 12.49 14.89
CA GLY A 7 10.47 13.79 14.55
C GLY A 7 10.45 14.19 13.06
N VAL A 8 9.99 13.32 12.15
CA VAL A 8 9.97 13.60 10.70
C VAL A 8 9.13 14.83 10.36
N LYS A 9 8.03 15.08 11.08
CA LYS A 9 7.16 16.22 10.82
C LYS A 9 7.85 17.54 11.19
N GLU A 10 8.49 17.57 12.36
CA GLU A 10 9.26 18.69 12.87
C GLU A 10 10.45 18.97 11.93
N LEU A 11 11.15 17.93 11.49
CA LEU A 11 12.22 18.01 10.51
C LEU A 11 11.74 18.61 9.18
N ILE A 12 10.67 18.07 8.57
CA ILE A 12 10.10 18.59 7.32
C ILE A 12 9.70 20.07 7.46
N LYS A 13 9.10 20.44 8.60
CA LYS A 13 8.71 21.83 8.85
C LYS A 13 9.94 22.74 8.97
N ALA A 14 10.95 22.31 9.71
CA ALA A 14 12.20 23.05 9.87
C ALA A 14 12.94 23.18 8.53
N MET A 15 13.02 22.12 7.74
CA MET A 15 13.59 22.17 6.39
C MET A 15 12.85 23.13 5.48
N ASN A 16 11.51 23.10 5.44
CA ASN A 16 10.76 24.02 4.59
C ASN A 16 10.97 25.50 4.96
N LEU A 17 11.30 25.80 6.22
CA LEU A 17 11.63 27.15 6.69
C LEU A 17 13.06 27.58 6.36
N VAL A 18 13.95 26.62 6.07
CA VAL A 18 15.36 26.90 5.81
C VAL A 18 15.70 26.73 4.33
N ASP A 19 15.38 25.58 3.75
CA ASP A 19 15.52 25.28 2.32
C ASP A 19 14.47 24.26 1.86
N SER A 20 13.50 24.74 1.07
CA SER A 20 12.47 23.88 0.47
C SER A 20 13.03 22.88 -0.56
N ASN A 21 14.19 23.16 -1.17
CA ASN A 21 14.82 22.28 -2.14
C ASN A 21 15.37 21.02 -1.46
N LEU A 22 15.93 21.14 -0.27
CA LEU A 22 16.42 19.97 0.47
C LEU A 22 15.30 18.98 0.82
N ASN A 23 14.10 19.48 1.16
CA ASN A 23 12.96 18.60 1.41
C ASN A 23 12.52 17.91 0.11
N LYS A 24 12.53 18.63 -1.01
CA LYS A 24 12.25 18.01 -2.32
C LYS A 24 13.27 16.93 -2.66
N GLU A 25 14.56 17.17 -2.43
CA GLU A 25 15.64 16.18 -2.63
C GLU A 25 15.39 14.92 -1.80
N MET A 26 15.19 15.05 -0.48
CA MET A 26 14.89 13.91 0.40
C MET A 26 13.67 13.13 -0.06
N GLN A 27 12.58 13.82 -0.43
CA GLN A 27 11.39 13.16 -0.93
C GLN A 27 11.62 12.49 -2.28
N ASN A 28 12.51 13.01 -3.12
CA ASN A 28 12.86 12.40 -4.40
C ASN A 28 13.73 11.14 -4.18
N GLU A 29 14.66 11.17 -3.23
CA GLU A 29 15.44 9.99 -2.83
C GLU A 29 14.54 8.87 -2.29
N ILE A 30 13.59 9.21 -1.41
CA ILE A 30 12.61 8.26 -0.90
C ILE A 30 11.71 7.75 -2.05
N ALA A 31 11.26 8.63 -2.94
CA ALA A 31 10.46 8.22 -4.10
C ALA A 31 11.22 7.24 -5.01
N ALA A 32 12.51 7.48 -5.24
CA ALA A 32 13.35 6.64 -6.10
C ALA A 32 13.42 5.17 -5.61
N VAL A 33 13.36 4.94 -4.30
CA VAL A 33 13.35 3.58 -3.73
C VAL A 33 11.95 3.00 -3.54
N MET A 34 10.92 3.84 -3.37
CA MET A 34 9.54 3.42 -3.19
C MET A 34 8.81 3.11 -4.51
N ILE A 35 9.17 3.79 -5.60
CA ILE A 35 8.59 3.57 -6.93
C ILE A 35 8.80 2.14 -7.44
N PRO A 36 10.01 1.54 -7.34
CA PRO A 36 10.22 0.14 -7.68
C PRO A 36 9.32 -0.82 -6.90
N VAL A 37 9.04 -0.54 -5.61
CA VAL A 37 8.09 -1.35 -4.80
C VAL A 37 6.68 -1.26 -5.36
N ARG A 38 6.23 -0.07 -5.75
CA ARG A 38 4.93 0.13 -6.42
C ARG A 38 4.85 -0.67 -7.71
N ASP A 39 5.87 -0.59 -8.55
CA ASP A 39 5.87 -1.25 -9.86
C ASP A 39 5.94 -2.77 -9.73
N LYS A 40 6.71 -3.27 -8.77
CA LYS A 40 6.71 -4.69 -8.40
C LYS A 40 5.33 -5.14 -7.89
N ALA A 41 4.67 -4.34 -7.05
CA ALA A 41 3.32 -4.63 -6.59
C ALA A 41 2.30 -4.66 -7.74
N LYS A 42 2.43 -3.79 -8.75
CA LYS A 42 1.60 -3.87 -9.97
C LYS A 42 1.81 -5.18 -10.73
N GLY A 43 3.04 -5.68 -10.77
CA GLY A 43 3.38 -6.97 -11.38
C GLY A 43 2.75 -8.18 -10.69
N TYR A 44 2.35 -8.05 -9.41
CA TYR A 44 1.71 -9.11 -8.64
C TYR A 44 0.19 -9.15 -8.75
N MET A 45 -0.43 -8.20 -9.46
CA MET A 45 -1.86 -8.28 -9.74
C MET A 45 -2.13 -9.34 -10.82
N PRO A 46 -3.07 -10.27 -10.60
CA PRO A 46 -3.34 -11.36 -11.53
C PRO A 46 -3.85 -10.87 -12.88
N ALA A 47 -3.74 -11.72 -13.91
CA ALA A 47 -4.45 -11.48 -15.14
C ALA A 47 -5.94 -11.78 -14.98
N ASN A 48 -6.76 -11.19 -15.86
CA ASN A 48 -8.19 -11.52 -15.92
C ASN A 48 -8.44 -13.01 -16.17
N ALA A 49 -7.52 -13.73 -16.81
CA ALA A 49 -7.63 -15.17 -17.05
C ALA A 49 -7.36 -16.02 -15.79
N ASP A 50 -6.60 -15.50 -14.83
CA ASP A 50 -6.15 -16.27 -13.66
C ASP A 50 -7.18 -16.24 -12.52
N VAL A 51 -8.04 -15.21 -12.50
CA VAL A 51 -9.06 -15.04 -11.46
C VAL A 51 -10.33 -15.83 -11.79
N LEU A 52 -11.13 -16.14 -10.76
CA LEU A 52 -12.43 -16.77 -10.93
C LEU A 52 -13.29 -16.00 -11.92
N SER A 53 -13.83 -16.70 -12.92
CA SER A 53 -14.67 -16.11 -13.97
C SER A 53 -15.88 -15.36 -13.40
N GLY A 54 -16.45 -15.84 -12.30
CA GLY A 54 -17.55 -15.17 -11.58
C GLY A 54 -17.15 -13.84 -10.94
N TRP A 55 -15.90 -13.64 -10.53
CA TRP A 55 -15.45 -12.38 -9.95
C TRP A 55 -15.33 -11.27 -11.00
N ARG A 56 -15.14 -11.62 -12.26
CA ARG A 56 -15.10 -10.67 -13.38
C ARG A 56 -16.48 -10.22 -13.86
N LYS A 57 -17.54 -10.95 -13.50
CA LYS A 57 -18.88 -10.68 -14.02
C LYS A 57 -19.49 -9.46 -13.31
N ILE A 58 -19.94 -8.51 -14.11
CA ILE A 58 -20.77 -7.40 -13.64
C ILE A 58 -22.19 -7.95 -13.46
N ASN A 59 -22.57 -8.22 -12.21
CA ASN A 59 -23.92 -8.68 -11.86
C ASN A 59 -24.72 -7.53 -11.21
N VAL A 60 -24.96 -6.46 -11.97
CA VAL A 60 -25.94 -5.43 -11.59
C VAL A 60 -27.14 -5.56 -12.52
N THR A 61 -28.13 -6.33 -12.08
CA THR A 61 -29.45 -6.38 -12.67
C THR A 61 -30.45 -5.95 -11.59
N ALA A 62 -31.17 -4.86 -11.86
CA ALA A 62 -32.15 -4.17 -11.01
C ALA A 62 -31.59 -3.36 -9.81
N GLU A 63 -32.40 -2.39 -9.35
CA GLU A 63 -32.14 -1.48 -8.22
C GLU A 63 -31.82 -2.25 -6.94
N GLN A 64 -30.52 -2.40 -6.65
CA GLN A 64 -30.05 -2.98 -5.39
C GLN A 64 -29.95 -1.90 -4.32
N LYS A 65 -30.59 -2.13 -3.14
CA LYS A 65 -30.47 -1.25 -1.95
C LYS A 65 -29.09 -1.31 -1.28
N TYR A 66 -28.16 -2.10 -1.81
CA TYR A 66 -26.84 -2.32 -1.25
C TYR A 66 -25.77 -2.25 -2.33
N ARG A 67 -24.54 -1.92 -1.92
CA ARG A 67 -23.38 -1.89 -2.83
C ARG A 67 -23.05 -3.31 -3.29
N ALA A 68 -23.12 -3.53 -4.60
CA ALA A 68 -22.69 -4.78 -5.22
C ALA A 68 -21.22 -5.11 -4.91
N PHE A 69 -20.90 -6.40 -4.84
CA PHE A 69 -19.53 -6.85 -4.66
C PHE A 69 -18.66 -6.36 -5.83
N PRO A 70 -17.48 -5.76 -5.59
CA PRO A 70 -16.64 -5.22 -6.66
C PRO A 70 -16.17 -6.33 -7.61
N PHE A 71 -16.39 -6.13 -8.92
CA PHE A 71 -15.87 -7.04 -9.93
C PHE A 71 -14.36 -6.82 -10.13
N TYR A 72 -13.68 -7.89 -10.57
CA TYR A 72 -12.28 -7.81 -10.92
C TYR A 72 -12.09 -7.33 -12.35
N ASP A 73 -11.21 -6.36 -12.50
CA ASP A 73 -10.60 -5.99 -13.76
C ASP A 73 -9.10 -5.74 -13.51
N GLN A 74 -8.26 -6.37 -14.31
CA GLN A 74 -6.81 -6.32 -14.17
C GLN A 74 -6.27 -4.89 -14.28
N ASP A 75 -6.72 -4.11 -15.26
CA ASP A 75 -6.20 -2.77 -15.49
C ASP A 75 -6.63 -1.84 -14.36
N VAL A 76 -7.87 -1.94 -13.88
CA VAL A 76 -8.34 -1.22 -12.69
C VAL A 76 -7.51 -1.60 -11.45
N ALA A 77 -7.24 -2.90 -11.25
CA ALA A 77 -6.47 -3.37 -10.10
C ALA A 77 -5.02 -2.89 -10.13
N LYS A 78 -4.35 -2.98 -11.29
CA LYS A 78 -2.97 -2.54 -11.53
C LYS A 78 -2.83 -1.03 -11.45
N ASN A 79 -3.66 -0.29 -12.17
CA ASN A 79 -3.64 1.18 -12.17
C ASN A 79 -4.12 1.77 -10.85
N GLY A 80 -4.84 0.97 -10.05
CA GLY A 80 -5.18 1.29 -8.68
C GLY A 80 -3.98 1.35 -7.74
N VAL A 81 -2.85 0.70 -8.04
CA VAL A 81 -1.63 0.75 -7.23
C VAL A 81 -0.86 2.04 -7.49
N TYR A 82 -0.68 2.86 -6.46
CA TYR A 82 0.00 4.15 -6.57
C TYR A 82 0.98 4.37 -5.41
N TYR A 83 1.97 5.20 -5.66
CA TYR A 83 2.83 5.79 -4.65
C TYR A 83 2.35 7.21 -4.37
N SER A 84 2.37 7.62 -3.10
CA SER A 84 2.09 8.99 -2.70
C SER A 84 3.10 9.46 -1.66
N LYS A 85 3.48 10.73 -1.79
CA LYS A 85 4.27 11.49 -0.81
C LYS A 85 3.41 12.58 -0.17
N GLY A 86 3.62 12.85 1.11
CA GLY A 86 2.85 13.78 1.91
C GLY A 86 2.19 13.14 3.14
N SER A 87 1.97 13.93 4.18
CA SER A 87 1.39 13.46 5.44
C SER A 87 -0.12 13.24 5.30
N THR A 88 -0.61 12.07 5.73
CA THR A 88 -2.04 11.79 5.85
C THR A 88 -2.65 12.42 7.11
N ARG A 89 -3.98 12.47 7.19
CA ARG A 89 -4.67 12.79 8.45
C ARG A 89 -4.17 11.87 9.56
N ARG A 90 -3.85 12.46 10.71
CA ARG A 90 -3.39 11.76 11.91
C ARG A 90 -4.46 10.78 12.38
N ASN A 91 -4.06 9.55 12.69
CA ASN A 91 -4.96 8.56 13.28
C ASN A 91 -5.20 8.86 14.77
N GLN A 92 -6.10 8.09 15.41
CA GLN A 92 -6.42 8.24 16.84
C GLN A 92 -5.20 8.06 17.76
N SER A 93 -4.17 7.37 17.30
CA SER A 93 -2.93 7.11 18.04
C SER A 93 -1.83 8.14 17.76
N GLY A 94 -2.10 9.23 17.02
CA GLY A 94 -1.11 10.28 16.77
C GLY A 94 -0.15 10.02 15.61
N PHE A 95 -0.35 8.97 14.81
CA PHE A 95 0.52 8.66 13.67
C PHE A 95 -0.05 9.18 12.36
N SER A 96 0.82 9.60 11.44
CA SER A 96 0.49 9.95 10.06
C SER A 96 1.50 9.28 9.13
N VAL A 97 1.08 8.91 7.92
CA VAL A 97 1.98 8.31 6.93
C VAL A 97 2.45 9.40 5.98
N THR A 98 3.74 9.42 5.63
CA THR A 98 4.34 10.43 4.74
C THR A 98 4.71 9.90 3.37
N ASN A 99 5.17 8.65 3.28
CA ASN A 99 5.55 7.99 2.03
C ASN A 99 4.96 6.60 2.02
N PHE A 100 4.11 6.30 1.05
CA PHE A 100 3.41 5.02 1.02
C PHE A 100 3.03 4.56 -0.37
N VAL A 101 2.89 3.25 -0.48
CA VAL A 101 2.25 2.58 -1.63
C VAL A 101 0.91 2.04 -1.17
N ALA A 102 -0.14 2.32 -1.94
CA ALA A 102 -1.50 1.89 -1.64
C ALA A 102 -2.24 1.46 -2.91
N ASN A 103 -3.37 0.78 -2.74
CA ASN A 103 -4.30 0.48 -3.83
C ASN A 103 -5.63 1.21 -3.60
N LYS A 104 -6.04 2.05 -4.55
CA LYS A 104 -7.34 2.75 -4.51
C LYS A 104 -8.50 1.91 -5.07
N SER A 105 -8.20 0.85 -5.82
CA SER A 105 -9.22 -0.05 -6.38
C SER A 105 -9.74 -1.03 -5.33
N ALA A 106 -11.06 -1.26 -5.35
CA ALA A 106 -11.66 -2.23 -4.45
C ALA A 106 -11.27 -3.67 -4.81
N SER A 107 -11.19 -4.00 -6.10
CA SER A 107 -10.75 -5.30 -6.61
C SER A 107 -9.33 -5.65 -6.17
N GLY A 108 -8.38 -4.72 -6.35
CA GLY A 108 -7.00 -4.88 -5.92
C GLY A 108 -6.87 -4.97 -4.39
N ALA A 109 -7.64 -4.19 -3.64
CA ALA A 109 -7.67 -4.28 -2.17
C ALA A 109 -8.23 -5.62 -1.66
N ILE A 110 -9.24 -6.19 -2.34
CA ILE A 110 -9.75 -7.53 -2.05
C ILE A 110 -8.67 -8.57 -2.34
N PHE A 111 -8.04 -8.55 -3.51
CA PHE A 111 -6.95 -9.49 -3.84
C PHE A 111 -5.83 -9.45 -2.79
N GLU A 112 -5.42 -8.23 -2.42
CA GLU A 112 -4.36 -7.98 -1.44
C GLU A 112 -4.65 -8.64 -0.09
N THR A 113 -5.92 -8.68 0.34
CA THR A 113 -6.28 -8.95 1.74
C THR A 113 -7.24 -10.11 1.97
N ALA A 114 -7.81 -10.71 0.93
CA ALA A 114 -8.71 -11.85 1.04
C ALA A 114 -8.06 -13.01 1.81
N GLY A 115 -8.82 -13.66 2.70
CA GLY A 115 -8.31 -14.72 3.57
C GLY A 115 -7.43 -14.23 4.73
N ARG A 116 -7.02 -12.96 4.78
CA ARG A 116 -6.12 -12.46 5.83
C ARG A 116 -6.75 -12.53 7.23
N LYS A 117 -8.02 -12.12 7.36
CA LYS A 117 -8.77 -12.16 8.63
C LYS A 117 -9.50 -13.49 8.81
N ASN A 118 -10.19 -13.94 7.76
CA ASN A 118 -11.00 -15.16 7.76
C ASN A 118 -10.51 -16.10 6.65
N PRO A 119 -9.54 -16.98 6.91
CA PRO A 119 -8.97 -17.88 5.90
C PRO A 119 -10.00 -18.84 5.28
N ARG A 120 -11.05 -19.19 6.02
CA ARG A 120 -12.14 -20.07 5.56
C ARG A 120 -13.42 -19.32 5.17
N GLY A 121 -13.29 -18.06 4.74
CA GLY A 121 -14.44 -17.23 4.42
C GLY A 121 -15.16 -16.69 5.66
N ALA A 122 -16.08 -15.75 5.46
CA ALA A 122 -16.83 -15.14 6.55
C ALA A 122 -18.04 -16.00 6.93
N SER A 123 -18.22 -16.27 8.23
CA SER A 123 -19.34 -17.07 8.75
C SER A 123 -20.72 -16.46 8.49
N ASN A 124 -20.79 -15.14 8.30
CA ASN A 124 -22.01 -14.41 8.00
C ASN A 124 -22.23 -14.16 6.49
N SER A 125 -21.54 -14.92 5.62
CA SER A 125 -21.76 -14.87 4.17
C SER A 125 -23.24 -15.10 3.82
N LYS A 126 -23.76 -14.31 2.88
CA LYS A 126 -25.13 -14.42 2.36
C LYS A 126 -25.19 -15.02 0.94
N SER A 127 -24.09 -15.61 0.49
CA SER A 127 -24.04 -16.31 -0.79
C SER A 127 -24.92 -17.55 -0.77
N LEU A 128 -25.58 -17.85 -1.90
CA LEU A 128 -26.31 -19.12 -2.09
C LEU A 128 -25.36 -20.33 -2.06
N ASN A 129 -24.08 -20.13 -2.41
CA ASN A 129 -23.04 -21.12 -2.23
C ASN A 129 -22.35 -20.90 -0.86
N PRO A 130 -22.53 -21.81 0.12
CA PRO A 130 -21.93 -21.67 1.45
C PRO A 130 -20.39 -21.67 1.41
N ASN A 131 -19.80 -22.29 0.39
CA ASN A 131 -18.35 -22.40 0.21
C ASN A 131 -17.75 -21.29 -0.66
N ALA A 132 -18.55 -20.32 -1.12
CA ALA A 132 -18.07 -19.28 -2.04
C ALA A 132 -16.85 -18.50 -1.50
N GLY A 133 -16.86 -18.18 -0.20
CA GLY A 133 -15.74 -17.49 0.43
C GLY A 133 -14.46 -18.33 0.48
N ILE A 134 -14.59 -19.63 0.74
CA ILE A 134 -13.46 -20.58 0.77
C ILE A 134 -12.87 -20.69 -0.63
N GLN A 135 -13.70 -20.99 -1.63
CA GLN A 135 -13.28 -21.13 -3.04
C GLN A 135 -12.61 -19.86 -3.56
N PHE A 136 -13.13 -18.68 -3.19
CA PHE A 136 -12.52 -17.40 -3.53
C PHE A 136 -11.10 -17.29 -2.95
N ILE A 137 -10.93 -17.59 -1.66
CA ILE A 137 -9.65 -17.49 -0.98
C ILE A 137 -8.65 -18.50 -1.54
N GLU A 138 -9.06 -19.75 -1.73
CA GLU A 138 -8.22 -20.80 -2.32
C GLU A 138 -7.76 -20.41 -3.74
N SER A 139 -8.66 -19.85 -4.56
CA SER A 139 -8.28 -19.35 -5.89
C SER A 139 -7.29 -18.18 -5.83
N ALA A 140 -7.41 -17.30 -4.85
CA ALA A 140 -6.47 -16.20 -4.68
C ALA A 140 -5.11 -16.71 -4.17
N GLU A 141 -5.10 -17.74 -3.32
CA GLU A 141 -3.89 -18.37 -2.79
C GLU A 141 -3.13 -19.20 -3.83
N SER A 142 -3.83 -19.85 -4.76
CA SER A 142 -3.20 -20.56 -5.88
C SER A 142 -2.46 -19.60 -6.82
N ILE A 143 -2.98 -18.38 -6.99
CA ILE A 143 -2.32 -17.31 -7.76
C ILE A 143 -1.13 -16.74 -6.98
N SER A 144 -1.35 -16.34 -5.72
CA SER A 144 -0.29 -15.79 -4.88
C SER A 144 -0.61 -16.01 -3.41
N GLN A 145 0.35 -16.58 -2.67
CA GLN A 145 0.23 -16.71 -1.22
C GLN A 145 0.35 -15.35 -0.53
N LEU A 146 -0.29 -15.22 0.64
CA LEU A 146 -0.07 -14.08 1.54
C LEU A 146 1.38 -14.11 2.04
N LYS A 147 2.10 -13.01 1.85
CA LYS A 147 3.47 -12.80 2.36
C LYS A 147 3.48 -11.70 3.41
N GLY A 148 4.34 -11.83 4.41
CA GLY A 148 4.41 -10.97 5.60
C GLY A 148 3.75 -11.62 6.83
N ASP A 149 3.56 -10.84 7.89
CA ASP A 149 3.07 -11.33 9.18
C ASP A 149 1.82 -10.59 9.69
N GLY A 150 0.93 -11.32 10.37
CA GLY A 150 -0.28 -10.80 11.01
C GLY A 150 -1.13 -9.90 10.12
N LYS A 151 -1.33 -8.64 10.54
CA LYS A 151 -2.08 -7.62 9.77
C LYS A 151 -1.25 -6.99 8.64
N GLN A 152 0.07 -7.21 8.63
CA GLN A 152 1.04 -6.66 7.68
C GLN A 152 1.40 -7.65 6.57
N ARG A 153 0.46 -8.56 6.24
CA ARG A 153 0.58 -9.52 5.15
C ARG A 153 -0.40 -9.25 4.01
N GLY A 154 -0.01 -9.66 2.81
CA GLY A 154 -0.79 -9.49 1.58
C GLY A 154 -0.16 -10.15 0.36
N ARG A 155 -0.80 -10.03 -0.80
CA ARG A 155 -0.40 -10.73 -2.05
C ARG A 155 0.36 -9.87 -3.04
N ALA A 156 0.17 -8.56 -3.05
CA ALA A 156 0.82 -7.66 -3.99
C ALA A 156 1.64 -6.58 -3.27
N ILE A 157 1.02 -5.59 -2.64
CA ILE A 157 1.76 -4.46 -2.02
C ILE A 157 2.57 -4.93 -0.82
N TYR A 158 1.95 -5.66 0.11
CA TYR A 158 2.65 -6.19 1.29
C TYR A 158 3.71 -7.22 0.89
N ARG A 159 3.47 -8.00 -0.16
CA ARG A 159 4.45 -8.94 -0.71
C ARG A 159 5.65 -8.21 -1.30
N ALA A 160 5.43 -7.23 -2.18
CA ALA A 160 6.50 -6.42 -2.76
C ALA A 160 7.31 -5.70 -1.68
N TRP A 161 6.63 -5.15 -0.66
CA TRP A 161 7.30 -4.56 0.50
C TRP A 161 8.13 -5.59 1.27
N PHE A 162 7.57 -6.77 1.55
CA PHE A 162 8.28 -7.82 2.27
C PHE A 162 9.57 -8.21 1.55
N GLU A 163 9.51 -8.37 0.23
CA GLU A 163 10.66 -8.79 -0.58
C GLU A 163 11.72 -7.69 -0.80
N GLU A 164 11.33 -6.41 -0.87
CA GLU A 164 12.27 -5.29 -1.08
C GLU A 164 12.69 -4.58 0.22
N SER A 165 12.11 -4.99 1.35
CA SER A 165 12.31 -4.36 2.66
C SER A 165 13.78 -4.07 2.97
N ASN A 166 14.63 -5.08 2.88
CA ASN A 166 16.07 -5.01 3.16
C ASN A 166 16.82 -3.92 2.38
N LYS A 167 16.32 -3.48 1.22
CA LYS A 167 16.90 -2.39 0.43
C LYS A 167 16.24 -1.05 0.71
N VAL A 168 14.91 -1.03 0.84
CA VAL A 168 14.12 0.20 1.01
C VAL A 168 14.39 0.81 2.39
N TYR A 169 14.40 0.00 3.45
CA TYR A 169 14.63 0.46 4.83
C TYR A 169 15.93 1.28 4.98
N PRO A 170 17.12 0.76 4.65
CA PRO A 170 18.36 1.50 4.84
C PRO A 170 18.44 2.74 3.95
N ALA A 171 17.89 2.70 2.73
CA ALA A 171 17.92 3.85 1.84
C ALA A 171 17.06 5.01 2.35
N VAL A 172 15.86 4.72 2.88
CA VAL A 172 14.99 5.74 3.47
C VAL A 172 15.62 6.35 4.73
N ILE A 173 16.21 5.52 5.61
CA ILE A 173 16.89 6.02 6.81
C ILE A 173 18.07 6.92 6.41
N LYS A 174 18.90 6.48 5.46
CA LYS A 174 20.03 7.27 4.96
C LYS A 174 19.61 8.63 4.38
N ALA A 175 18.51 8.68 3.63
CA ALA A 175 17.98 9.94 3.09
C ALA A 175 17.58 10.92 4.20
N ILE A 176 16.89 10.41 5.24
CA ILE A 176 16.48 11.20 6.40
C ILE A 176 17.70 11.66 7.21
N ASP A 177 18.66 10.77 7.47
CA ASP A 177 19.86 11.06 8.25
C ASP A 177 20.75 12.09 7.56
N THR A 178 20.95 11.97 6.25
CA THR A 178 21.73 12.92 5.45
C THR A 178 21.20 14.34 5.60
N VAL A 179 19.87 14.47 5.57
CA VAL A 179 19.19 15.74 5.77
C VAL A 179 19.29 16.22 7.22
N ALA A 180 19.08 15.34 8.19
CA ALA A 180 19.17 15.68 9.60
C ALA A 180 20.57 16.18 9.97
N THR A 181 21.62 15.55 9.44
CA THR A 181 23.01 15.99 9.62
C THR A 181 23.27 17.36 9.00
N LYS A 182 22.82 17.61 7.75
CA LYS A 182 22.92 18.93 7.11
C LYS A 182 22.22 20.01 7.93
N PHE A 183 21.07 19.70 8.52
CA PHE A 183 20.32 20.59 9.40
C PHE A 183 21.08 20.89 10.70
N ASN A 184 21.52 19.86 11.42
CA ASN A 184 22.19 20.01 12.71
C ASN A 184 23.57 20.70 12.61
N ASN A 185 24.28 20.51 11.50
CA ASN A 185 25.60 21.12 11.27
C ASN A 185 25.53 22.62 10.91
N GLY A 186 24.34 23.25 10.92
CA GLY A 186 24.18 24.68 10.63
C GLY A 186 24.50 25.09 9.19
N GLN A 187 24.64 24.11 8.28
CA GLN A 187 24.74 24.35 6.83
C GLN A 187 23.40 24.85 6.26
N LEU A 188 22.33 24.64 7.01
CA LEU A 188 21.00 25.17 6.79
C LEU A 188 20.78 26.33 7.77
N LYS A 189 21.08 27.56 7.36
CA LYS A 189 20.73 28.77 8.12
C LYS A 189 19.36 29.27 7.70
N LYS A 190 18.49 29.54 8.67
CA LYS A 190 17.18 30.20 8.47
C LYS A 190 17.37 31.38 7.52
N VAL A 191 16.70 31.35 6.36
CA VAL A 191 16.63 32.54 5.51
C VAL A 191 15.86 33.58 6.32
N ALA A 192 16.49 34.73 6.55
CA ALA A 192 15.90 35.85 7.29
C ALA A 192 14.67 36.37 6.55
#